data_AF-A0A1H4F4Q7-F1
#
_entry.id   AF-A0A1H4F4Q7-F1
#
_cell.length_a   1.000
_cell.length_b   1.000
_cell.length_c   1.000
_cell.angle_alpha   90.00
_cell.angle_beta   90.00
_cell.angle_gamma   90.00
#
_symmetry.space_group_name_H-M   'P 1'
#
loop_
_entity.id
_entity.type
_entity.pdbx_description
1 polymer ?
#
loop_
_entity_poly.entity_id
_entity_poly.type
_entity_poly.pdbx_seq_one_letter_code
_entity_poly.pdbx_strand_id
1 'polypeptide(L)'
;MVPAQNIRSHYVSKAETDGVIYHTFPVTLFESPQTGDLTFDITYKEHRGGRATINFTCRMAQAVPVDSVRFASGKVVLAGPVEKLYLEPEKKGWKHRYTFDADGSQLCGFFDEGVVPEVTLYAGGWPYVYRAKRAAWRSYAPVGYRIFEMIRINEQ
;
A
#
# COMPACT_ATOMS: atom_id res chain seq x y z
N MET A 1 6.51 -11.89 -24.63
CA MET A 1 7.29 -12.48 -23.52
C MET A 1 7.86 -11.32 -22.72
N VAL A 2 7.20 -10.90 -21.64
CA VAL A 2 7.70 -9.79 -20.81
C VAL A 2 8.94 -10.33 -20.09
N PRO A 3 10.12 -9.69 -20.19
CA PRO A 3 11.32 -10.17 -19.52
C PRO A 3 11.03 -10.39 -18.03
N ALA A 4 11.73 -11.34 -17.42
CA ALA A 4 11.68 -11.56 -15.98
C ALA A 4 12.06 -10.25 -15.28
N GLN A 5 11.09 -9.36 -15.03
CA GLN A 5 11.24 -8.17 -14.20
C GLN A 5 11.90 -8.64 -12.92
N ASN A 6 13.12 -8.15 -12.69
CA ASN A 6 13.87 -8.46 -11.50
C ASN A 6 13.17 -7.77 -10.32
N ILE A 7 12.23 -8.49 -9.69
CA ILE A 7 11.45 -7.96 -8.57
C ILE A 7 12.29 -7.76 -7.31
N ARG A 8 13.52 -8.32 -7.24
CA ARG A 8 14.40 -8.24 -6.06
C ARG A 8 14.80 -6.82 -5.67
N SER A 9 14.76 -5.86 -6.60
CA SER A 9 15.05 -4.45 -6.28
C SER A 9 13.86 -3.70 -5.67
N HIS A 10 12.73 -4.38 -5.42
CA HIS A 10 11.48 -3.75 -4.98
C HIS A 10 11.01 -4.23 -3.60
N TYR A 11 11.70 -5.20 -3.03
CA TYR A 11 11.42 -5.69 -1.68
C TYR A 11 12.70 -6.24 -1.04
N VAL A 12 12.68 -6.36 0.28
CA VAL A 12 13.63 -7.16 1.05
C VAL A 12 12.88 -8.30 1.72
N SER A 13 13.58 -9.42 1.92
CA SER A 13 13.08 -10.53 2.72
C SER A 13 14.07 -10.91 3.80
N LYS A 14 13.56 -11.29 4.97
CA LYS A 14 14.36 -11.77 6.09
C LYS A 14 13.76 -13.06 6.62
N ALA A 15 14.54 -14.13 6.64
CA ALA A 15 14.15 -15.36 7.31
C ALA A 15 14.16 -15.15 8.84
N GLU A 16 13.11 -15.63 9.49
CA GLU A 16 12.98 -15.71 10.94
C GLU A 16 12.71 -17.17 11.32
N THR A 17 12.68 -17.48 12.62
CA THR A 17 12.41 -18.85 13.10
C THR A 17 11.07 -19.40 12.63
N ASP A 18 10.06 -18.52 12.48
CA ASP A 18 8.68 -18.89 12.16
C ASP A 18 8.24 -18.36 10.78
N GLY A 19 9.12 -18.47 9.79
CA GLY A 19 8.85 -18.08 8.40
C GLY A 19 9.59 -16.81 7.95
N VAL A 20 9.23 -16.29 6.78
CA VAL A 20 9.90 -15.15 6.15
C VAL A 20 9.07 -13.87 6.31
N ILE A 21 9.75 -12.76 6.61
CA ILE A 21 9.20 -11.42 6.53
C ILE A 21 9.57 -10.83 5.18
N TYR A 22 8.58 -10.41 4.41
CA TYR A 22 8.74 -9.66 3.15
C TYR A 22 8.32 -8.21 3.38
N HIS A 23 9.14 -7.26 2.92
CA HIS A 23 8.84 -5.83 3.00
C HIS A 23 9.12 -5.17 1.67
N THR A 24 8.08 -4.61 1.03
CA THR A 24 8.22 -3.84 -0.21
C THR A 24 8.80 -2.46 0.09
N PHE A 25 9.65 -1.94 -0.79
CA PHE A 25 10.10 -0.57 -0.63
C PHE A 25 8.97 0.44 -0.83
N PRO A 26 9.03 1.61 -0.15
CA PRO A 26 8.01 2.65 -0.31
C PRO A 26 7.88 3.10 -1.77
N VAL A 27 6.64 3.15 -2.26
CA VAL A 27 6.31 3.63 -3.60
C VAL A 27 5.23 4.69 -3.59
N THR A 28 5.38 5.68 -4.46
CA THR A 28 4.42 6.77 -4.63
C THR A 28 3.65 6.56 -5.92
N LEU A 29 2.48 5.94 -5.82
CA LEU A 29 1.65 5.59 -6.98
C LEU A 29 0.36 6.40 -7.06
N PHE A 30 -0.05 7.04 -5.97
CA PHE A 30 -1.34 7.72 -5.86
C PHE A 30 -1.16 9.21 -5.63
N GLU A 31 -2.05 10.02 -6.19
CA GLU A 31 -2.05 11.47 -6.03
C GLU A 31 -3.47 12.01 -5.84
N SER A 32 -3.54 13.12 -5.12
CA SER A 32 -4.73 13.93 -4.94
C SER A 32 -4.39 15.37 -5.31
N PRO A 33 -5.22 16.07 -6.10
CA PRO A 33 -5.05 17.50 -6.33
C PRO A 33 -5.08 18.33 -5.04
N GLN A 34 -5.76 17.86 -4.00
CA GLN A 34 -5.94 18.58 -2.74
C GLN A 34 -4.79 18.36 -1.76
N THR A 35 -4.26 17.14 -1.70
CA THR A 35 -3.35 16.68 -0.64
C THR A 35 -2.02 16.13 -1.15
N GLY A 36 -1.81 16.14 -2.47
CA GLY A 36 -0.60 15.68 -3.12
C GLY A 36 -0.46 14.16 -3.13
N ASP A 37 0.77 13.69 -2.98
CA ASP A 37 1.13 12.29 -3.15
C ASP A 37 0.81 11.43 -1.92
N LEU A 38 0.44 10.17 -2.19
CA LEU A 38 0.38 9.11 -1.19
C LEU A 38 1.44 8.05 -1.52
N THR A 39 2.32 7.83 -0.55
CA THR A 39 3.39 6.83 -0.59
C THR A 39 3.02 5.67 0.32
N PHE A 40 3.24 4.43 -0.08
CA PHE A 40 2.96 3.27 0.77
C PHE A 40 4.02 2.18 0.64
N ASP A 41 4.12 1.36 1.66
CA ASP A 41 4.92 0.13 1.73
C ASP A 41 4.07 -0.98 2.36
N ILE A 42 4.39 -2.23 2.03
CA ILE A 42 3.65 -3.40 2.49
C ILE A 42 4.63 -4.36 3.14
N THR A 43 4.29 -4.80 4.35
CA THR A 43 4.97 -5.89 5.04
C THR A 43 4.06 -7.09 5.11
N TYR A 44 4.55 -8.24 4.66
CA TYR A 44 3.91 -9.53 4.83
C TYR A 44 4.81 -10.43 5.68
N LYS A 45 4.23 -11.13 6.64
CA LYS A 45 4.96 -12.14 7.43
C LYS A 45 4.26 -13.47 7.23
N GLU A 46 5.02 -14.47 6.81
CA GLU A 46 4.51 -15.82 6.66
C GLU A 46 3.94 -16.36 7.98
N HIS A 47 2.93 -17.22 7.88
CA HIS A 47 2.27 -17.85 9.03
C HIS A 47 1.62 -16.86 10.03
N ARG A 48 1.47 -15.58 9.66
CA ARG A 48 0.76 -14.57 10.44
C ARG A 48 -0.72 -14.48 10.05
N GLY A 49 -1.37 -15.63 9.87
CA GLY A 49 -2.80 -15.72 9.54
C GLY A 49 -3.19 -15.04 8.22
N GLY A 50 -2.28 -14.97 7.24
CA GLY A 50 -2.54 -14.35 5.93
C GLY A 50 -2.68 -12.83 5.96
N ARG A 51 -2.25 -12.16 7.04
CA ARG A 51 -2.38 -10.70 7.20
C ARG A 51 -1.17 -9.95 6.66
N ALA A 52 -1.43 -8.82 6.02
CA ALA A 52 -0.42 -7.89 5.54
C ALA A 52 -0.57 -6.53 6.24
N THR A 53 0.53 -5.87 6.51
CA THR A 53 0.55 -4.53 7.06
C THR A 53 0.89 -3.53 5.95
N ILE A 54 -0.03 -2.62 5.66
CA ILE A 54 0.16 -1.52 4.70
C ILE A 54 0.45 -0.26 5.51
N ASN A 55 1.67 0.27 5.40
CA ASN A 55 1.96 1.60 5.92
C ASN A 55 1.81 2.61 4.80
N PHE A 56 1.20 3.75 5.09
CA PHE A 56 1.07 4.82 4.11
C PHE A 56 1.38 6.18 4.71
N THR A 57 1.89 7.06 3.86
CA THR A 57 2.22 8.45 4.17
C THR A 57 1.43 9.35 3.25
N CYS A 58 0.78 10.36 3.81
CA CYS A 58 0.08 11.40 3.09
C CYS A 58 0.37 12.77 3.71
N ARG A 59 0.07 13.84 2.97
CA ARG A 59 0.16 15.21 3.47
C ARG A 59 -1.21 15.83 3.58
N MET A 60 -1.45 16.58 4.63
CA MET A 60 -2.70 17.34 4.80
C MET A 60 -2.39 18.75 5.31
N ALA A 61 -3.27 19.71 5.04
CA ALA A 61 -3.09 21.07 5.51
C ALA A 61 -3.17 21.20 7.05
N GLN A 62 -3.88 20.27 7.69
CA GLN A 62 -4.15 20.26 9.13
C GLN A 62 -3.84 18.89 9.72
N ALA A 63 -3.53 18.84 11.01
CA ALA A 63 -3.23 17.60 11.75
C ALA A 63 -4.49 16.76 12.07
N VAL A 64 -5.47 16.70 11.18
CA VAL A 64 -6.70 15.93 11.38
C VAL A 64 -6.37 14.44 11.24
N PRO A 65 -6.65 13.60 12.26
CA PRO A 65 -6.40 12.18 12.17
C PRO A 65 -7.21 11.51 11.05
N VAL A 66 -6.58 10.58 10.33
CA VAL A 66 -7.28 9.62 9.48
C VAL A 66 -7.81 8.50 10.37
N ASP A 67 -9.11 8.23 10.24
CA ASP A 67 -9.83 7.23 11.03
C ASP A 67 -9.82 5.86 10.33
N SER A 68 -9.98 5.87 9.00
CA SER A 68 -10.02 4.66 8.18
C SER A 68 -9.54 4.90 6.76
N VAL A 69 -9.23 3.82 6.06
CA VAL A 69 -8.76 3.82 4.67
C VAL A 69 -9.54 2.82 3.84
N ARG A 70 -9.63 3.08 2.54
CA ARG A 70 -10.12 2.16 1.52
C ARG A 70 -9.20 2.19 0.29
N PHE A 71 -8.47 1.12 0.05
CA PHE A 71 -7.78 0.85 -1.22
C PHE A 71 -8.70 0.03 -2.12
N ALA A 72 -8.95 0.47 -3.34
CA ALA A 72 -9.82 -0.21 -4.28
C ALA A 72 -9.18 -0.35 -5.65
N SER A 73 -9.16 -1.59 -6.16
CA SER A 73 -8.67 -1.93 -7.49
C SER A 73 -9.61 -2.96 -8.12
N GLY A 74 -10.44 -2.53 -9.06
CA GLY A 74 -11.42 -3.38 -9.72
C GLY A 74 -12.42 -3.95 -8.72
N LYS A 75 -12.43 -5.28 -8.55
CA LYS A 75 -13.28 -5.98 -7.59
C LYS A 75 -12.65 -6.10 -6.19
N VAL A 76 -11.36 -5.83 -6.06
CA VAL A 76 -10.64 -5.95 -4.80
C VAL A 76 -10.79 -4.66 -4.00
N VAL A 77 -11.21 -4.80 -2.75
CA VAL A 77 -11.32 -3.71 -1.79
C VAL A 77 -10.63 -4.13 -0.50
N LEU A 78 -9.60 -3.37 -0.11
CA LEU A 78 -8.95 -3.47 1.19
C LEU A 78 -9.36 -2.22 1.99
N ALA A 79 -10.17 -2.40 3.02
CA ALA A 79 -10.65 -1.29 3.82
C ALA A 79 -10.70 -1.63 5.31
N GLY A 80 -10.52 -0.62 6.15
CA GLY A 80 -10.59 -0.78 7.60
C GLY A 80 -10.05 0.43 8.35
N PRO A 81 -10.09 0.36 9.70
CA PRO A 81 -9.51 1.38 10.55
C PRO A 81 -7.99 1.45 10.36
N VAL A 82 -7.41 2.60 10.68
CA VAL A 82 -5.96 2.80 10.64
C VAL A 82 -5.42 3.22 11.99
N GLU A 83 -4.17 2.85 12.26
CA GLU A 83 -3.47 3.29 13.45
C GLU A 83 -2.43 4.34 13.07
N LYS A 84 -2.35 5.41 13.86
CA LYS A 84 -1.38 6.49 13.67
C LYS A 84 0.01 6.02 14.12
N LEU A 85 0.98 6.07 13.20
CA LEU A 85 2.39 5.92 13.56
C LEU A 85 2.95 7.26 14.03
N TYR A 86 2.79 8.32 13.23
CA TYR A 86 3.16 9.68 13.64
C TYR A 86 2.45 10.77 12.83
N LEU A 87 2.46 11.97 13.40
CA LEU A 87 2.11 13.23 12.75
C LEU A 87 3.28 14.19 12.95
N GLU A 88 3.79 14.74 11.86
CA GLU A 88 4.96 15.60 11.86
C GLU A 88 4.64 16.91 11.11
N PRO A 89 4.84 18.09 11.72
CA PRO A 89 4.68 19.35 11.02
C PRO A 89 5.77 19.51 9.96
N GLU A 90 5.37 19.89 8.74
CA GLU A 90 6.27 20.27 7.66
C GLU A 90 6.10 21.77 7.32
N LYS A 91 7.00 22.34 6.50
CA LYS A 91 6.92 23.75 6.08
C LYS A 91 5.57 24.16 5.47
N LYS A 92 4.84 23.21 4.87
CA LYS A 92 3.56 23.44 4.18
C LYS A 92 2.52 22.38 4.57
N GLY A 93 2.20 22.31 5.85
CA GLY A 93 1.15 21.44 6.38
C GLY A 93 1.74 20.34 7.27
N TRP A 94 1.09 19.18 7.24
CA TRP A 94 1.38 18.07 8.13
C TRP A 94 1.67 16.83 7.31
N LYS A 95 2.70 16.10 7.70
CA LYS A 95 2.98 14.75 7.22
C LYS A 95 2.34 13.76 8.16
N HIS A 96 1.51 12.89 7.60
CA HIS A 96 0.83 11.86 8.34
C HIS A 96 1.35 10.50 7.93
N ARG A 97 1.65 9.64 8.90
CA ARG A 97 1.97 8.25 8.63
C ARG A 97 1.10 7.33 9.47
N TYR A 98 0.49 6.37 8.80
CA TYR A 98 -0.43 5.41 9.37
C TYR A 98 -0.06 3.99 8.98
N THR A 99 -0.63 3.04 9.71
CA THR A 99 -0.57 1.62 9.41
C THR A 99 -1.99 1.05 9.33
N PHE A 100 -2.17 0.08 8.45
CA PHE A 100 -3.43 -0.57 8.15
C PHE A 100 -3.19 -2.07 8.01
N ASP A 101 -3.94 -2.86 8.78
CA ASP A 101 -3.89 -4.32 8.71
C ASP A 101 -4.90 -4.84 7.68
N ALA A 102 -4.40 -5.46 6.62
CA ALA A 102 -5.15 -5.88 5.45
C ALA A 102 -5.13 -7.41 5.28
N ASP A 103 -6.13 -7.93 4.56
CA ASP A 103 -6.12 -9.32 4.10
C ASP A 103 -5.08 -9.48 2.98
N GLY A 104 -3.99 -10.19 3.30
CA GLY A 104 -2.89 -10.43 2.38
C GLY A 104 -3.28 -11.28 1.18
N SER A 105 -4.30 -12.12 1.29
CA SER A 105 -4.78 -12.97 0.17
C SER A 105 -5.29 -12.15 -1.01
N GLN A 106 -5.73 -10.91 -0.75
CA GLN A 106 -6.26 -10.00 -1.75
C GLN A 106 -5.16 -9.20 -2.47
N LEU A 107 -3.92 -9.21 -1.99
CA LEU A 107 -2.86 -8.34 -2.52
C LEU A 107 -2.51 -8.66 -3.98
N CYS A 108 -2.51 -9.93 -4.39
CA CYS A 108 -2.32 -10.27 -5.80
C CYS A 108 -3.37 -9.60 -6.69
N GLY A 109 -4.65 -9.71 -6.32
CA GLY A 109 -5.75 -9.11 -7.09
C GLY A 109 -5.80 -7.58 -7.02
N PHE A 110 -5.24 -6.98 -5.95
CA PHE A 110 -5.13 -5.53 -5.85
C PHE A 110 -4.20 -4.96 -6.92
N PHE A 111 -3.08 -5.63 -7.21
CA PHE A 111 -2.10 -5.21 -8.22
C PHE A 111 -2.48 -5.62 -9.65
N ASP A 112 -3.68 -5.24 -10.07
CA ASP A 112 -4.17 -5.41 -11.45
C ASP A 112 -3.71 -4.25 -12.36
N GLU A 113 -2.86 -4.55 -13.36
CA GLU A 113 -2.39 -3.57 -14.34
C GLU A 113 -3.51 -3.02 -15.24
N GLY A 114 -4.59 -3.80 -15.43
CA GLY A 114 -5.73 -3.47 -16.28
C GLY A 114 -6.68 -2.45 -15.65
N VAL A 115 -6.56 -2.18 -14.35
CA VAL A 115 -7.43 -1.27 -13.60
C VAL A 115 -6.64 -0.06 -13.10
N VAL A 116 -7.30 1.09 -12.99
CA VAL A 116 -6.76 2.28 -12.33
C VAL A 116 -7.33 2.33 -10.92
N PRO A 117 -6.54 2.01 -9.88
CA PRO A 117 -7.06 1.98 -8.51
C PRO A 117 -7.20 3.38 -7.90
N GLU A 118 -7.93 3.40 -6.80
CA GLU A 118 -8.16 4.59 -5.98
C GLU A 118 -7.95 4.26 -4.50
N VAL A 119 -7.44 5.23 -3.74
CA VAL A 119 -7.34 5.19 -2.29
C VAL A 119 -8.18 6.32 -1.71
N THR A 120 -9.08 5.99 -0.80
CA THR A 120 -9.86 6.97 -0.04
C THR A 120 -9.41 6.95 1.42
N LEU A 121 -8.95 8.09 1.93
CA LEU A 121 -8.73 8.30 3.36
C LEU A 121 -9.95 8.99 3.96
N TYR A 122 -10.43 8.55 5.11
CA TYR A 122 -11.50 9.21 5.84
C TYR A 122 -10.91 9.90 7.07
N ALA A 123 -11.00 11.23 7.11
CA ALA A 123 -10.43 12.02 8.20
C ALA A 123 -11.40 13.15 8.58
N GLY A 124 -11.72 13.27 9.87
CA GLY A 124 -12.60 14.32 10.38
C GLY A 124 -14.00 14.32 9.72
N GLY A 125 -14.50 13.15 9.34
CA GLY A 125 -15.77 12.98 8.64
C GLY A 125 -15.75 13.27 7.13
N TRP A 126 -14.58 13.59 6.54
CA TRP A 126 -14.46 13.90 5.12
C TRP A 126 -13.63 12.85 4.36
N PRO A 127 -14.03 12.50 3.12
CA PRO A 127 -13.24 11.63 2.25
C PRO A 127 -12.18 12.43 1.48
N TYR A 128 -10.94 11.93 1.50
CA TYR A 128 -9.81 12.42 0.70
C TYR A 128 -9.43 11.35 -0.31
N VAL A 129 -9.68 11.65 -1.59
CA VAL A 129 -9.54 10.70 -2.68
C VAL A 129 -8.19 10.89 -3.38
N TYR A 130 -7.44 9.80 -3.50
CA TYR A 130 -6.18 9.71 -4.23
C TYR A 130 -6.34 8.71 -5.37
N ARG A 131 -6.05 9.15 -6.59
CA ARG A 131 -6.11 8.30 -7.78
C ARG A 131 -4.73 7.85 -8.18
N ALA A 132 -4.62 6.65 -8.72
CA ALA A 132 -3.34 6.16 -9.21
C ALA A 132 -2.85 6.99 -10.41
N LYS A 133 -1.58 7.39 -10.36
CA LYS A 133 -0.82 7.91 -11.50
C LYS A 133 -0.72 6.79 -12.53
N ARG A 134 -1.52 6.85 -13.59
CA ARG A 134 -1.72 5.74 -14.55
C ARG A 134 -0.40 5.13 -15.06
N ALA A 135 0.59 5.96 -15.41
CA ALA A 135 1.87 5.46 -15.90
C ALA A 135 2.67 4.72 -14.81
N ALA A 136 2.73 5.28 -13.60
CA ALA A 136 3.42 4.66 -12.47
C ALA A 136 2.74 3.35 -12.05
N TRP A 137 1.40 3.33 -12.03
CA TRP A 137 0.63 2.12 -11.74
C TRP A 137 0.87 1.02 -12.75
N ARG A 138 0.77 1.30 -14.06
CA ARG A 138 1.04 0.29 -15.10
C ARG A 138 2.46 -0.26 -15.04
N SER A 139 3.42 0.55 -14.61
CA SER A 139 4.80 0.10 -14.42
C SER A 139 4.96 -0.80 -13.19
N TYR A 140 4.31 -0.45 -12.07
CA TYR A 140 4.50 -1.11 -10.79
C TYR A 140 3.54 -2.28 -10.51
N ALA A 141 2.30 -2.25 -11.00
CA ALA A 141 1.31 -3.30 -10.73
C ALA A 141 1.81 -4.71 -11.10
N PRO A 142 2.46 -4.94 -12.26
CA PRO A 142 3.06 -6.25 -12.57
C PRO A 142 4.15 -6.68 -11.58
N VAL A 143 4.90 -5.72 -11.03
CA VAL A 143 5.93 -5.97 -10.01
C VAL A 143 5.28 -6.36 -8.69
N GLY A 144 4.29 -5.59 -8.22
CA GLY A 144 3.53 -5.88 -7.00
C GLY A 144 2.84 -7.25 -7.08
N TYR A 145 2.16 -7.54 -8.19
CA TYR A 145 1.54 -8.84 -8.46
C TYR A 145 2.55 -9.98 -8.31
N ARG A 146 3.71 -9.90 -8.97
CA ARG A 146 4.74 -10.95 -8.93
C ARG A 146 5.33 -11.16 -7.54
N ILE A 147 5.50 -10.09 -6.75
CA ILE A 147 5.99 -10.20 -5.37
C ILE A 147 5.00 -11.03 -4.55
N PHE A 148 3.71 -10.66 -4.57
CA PHE A 148 2.70 -11.34 -3.75
C PHE A 148 2.32 -12.72 -4.30
N GLU A 149 2.42 -12.93 -5.61
CA GLU A 149 2.29 -14.26 -6.22
C GLU A 149 3.41 -15.20 -5.74
N MET A 150 4.66 -14.73 -5.73
CA MET A 150 5.80 -15.51 -5.23
C MET A 150 5.66 -15.83 -3.74
N ILE A 151 5.27 -14.86 -2.92
CA ILE A 151 4.99 -15.09 -1.49
C ILE A 151 3.91 -16.15 -1.30
N ARG A 152 2.78 -16.02 -2.02
CA ARG A 152 1.67 -16.98 -1.97
C ARG A 152 2.10 -18.40 -2.36
N ILE A 153 2.99 -18.54 -3.35
CA ILE A 153 3.51 -19.85 -3.78
C ILE A 153 4.43 -20.46 -2.72
N ASN A 154 5.25 -19.66 -2.05
CA ASN A 154 6.17 -20.16 -1.02
C ASN A 154 5.49 -20.60 0.28
N GLU A 155 4.29 -20.06 0.57
CA GLU A 155 3.51 -20.46 1.75
C GLU A 155 2.70 -21.76 1.58
N GLN A 156 2.62 -22.31 0.36
CA GLN A 156 1.95 -23.59 0.08
C GLN A 156 2.86 -24.78 0.38
#